data_AF-A0A1U8KYZ3-F1
#
_entry.id   AF-A0A1U8KYZ3-F1
#
_cell.length_a   1.000
_cell.length_b   1.000
_cell.length_c   1.000
_cell.angle_alpha   90.00
_cell.angle_beta   90.00
_cell.angle_gamma   90.00
#
_symmetry.space_group_name_H-M   'P 1'
#
loop_
_entity.id
_entity.type
_entity.pdbx_description
1 polymer ?
#
loop_
_entity_poly.entity_id
_entity_poly.type
_entity_poly.pdbx_seq_one_letter_code
_entity_poly.pdbx_strand_id
1 'polypeptide(L)'
;MLDVGINNLKLIEDLLYLGLRQPRLEGEEYLSIIDEFIEAVLTRWPKAIVQFEDFQMKWAFKTLKRYRERFCMFNDDVQGTAGVALAGLLGTVRAQGRSLDDFPNHKIVVVGAGSAGLGVLSMAIQAVVRMTGNAEIAAQNFFLLNKDVQFCTSFLAFFILFVQSLLCSFRYVMSFLLCNEDVDFMN
;
A
#
# COMPACT_ATOMS: atom_id res chain seq x y z
N MET A 1 13.38 -13.30 8.25
CA MET A 1 12.02 -13.62 8.74
C MET A 1 11.96 -13.29 10.21
N LEU A 2 10.94 -12.55 10.65
CA LEU A 2 10.71 -12.27 12.08
C LEU A 2 9.75 -13.31 12.63
N ASP A 3 10.24 -14.20 13.47
CA ASP A 3 9.42 -15.20 14.15
C ASP A 3 8.96 -14.67 15.51
N VAL A 4 7.68 -14.34 15.61
CA VAL A 4 7.04 -13.83 16.82
C VAL A 4 5.95 -14.79 17.33
N GLY A 5 6.05 -16.07 16.96
CA GLY A 5 5.05 -17.09 17.23
C GLY A 5 4.08 -17.29 16.06
N ILE A 6 3.10 -18.15 16.29
CA ILE A 6 2.16 -18.63 15.27
C ILE A 6 0.79 -18.92 15.88
N ASN A 7 -0.28 -18.64 15.13
CA ASN A 7 -1.67 -18.94 15.54
C ASN A 7 -2.27 -20.10 14.75
N ASN A 8 -1.51 -20.70 13.83
CA ASN A 8 -1.95 -21.86 13.05
C ASN A 8 -1.71 -23.13 13.88
N LEU A 9 -2.80 -23.67 14.45
CA LEU A 9 -2.75 -24.87 15.30
C LEU A 9 -2.11 -26.07 14.60
N LYS A 10 -2.35 -26.24 13.29
CA LYS A 10 -1.76 -27.35 12.52
C LYS A 10 -0.23 -27.29 12.51
N LEU A 11 0.34 -26.08 12.48
CA LEU A 11 1.80 -25.89 12.49
C LEU A 11 2.37 -25.96 13.90
N ILE A 12 1.61 -25.59 14.93
CA ILE A 12 2.03 -25.76 16.33
C ILE A 12 2.19 -27.25 16.67
N GLU A 13 1.29 -28.09 16.16
CA GLU A 13 1.27 -29.54 16.38
C GLU A 13 2.27 -30.29 15.49
N ASP A 14 2.78 -29.65 14.43
CA ASP A 14 3.72 -30.27 13.50
C ASP A 14 5.09 -30.42 14.16
N LEU A 15 5.54 -31.68 14.30
CA LEU A 15 6.85 -32.03 14.84
C LEU A 15 8.01 -31.44 14.02
N LEU A 16 7.79 -31.18 12.73
CA LEU A 16 8.77 -30.61 11.81
C LEU A 16 8.72 -29.07 11.77
N TYR A 17 7.79 -28.42 12.47
CA TYR A 17 7.75 -26.97 12.54
C TYR A 17 8.98 -26.42 13.27
N LEU A 18 9.74 -25.59 12.57
CA LEU A 18 11.02 -25.03 13.02
C LEU A 18 10.88 -23.73 13.84
N GLY A 19 9.70 -23.11 13.81
CA GLY A 19 9.47 -21.83 14.45
C GLY A 19 9.06 -21.92 15.92
N LEU A 20 8.83 -20.77 16.54
CA LEU A 20 8.38 -20.64 17.92
C LEU A 20 6.98 -21.25 18.09
N ARG A 21 6.88 -22.25 18.97
CA ARG A 21 5.61 -22.93 19.32
C ARG A 21 4.86 -22.18 20.42
N GLN A 22 4.54 -20.92 20.15
CA GLN A 22 3.74 -20.07 21.01
C GLN A 22 2.79 -19.21 20.17
N PRO A 23 1.68 -18.70 20.75
CA PRO A 23 0.82 -17.75 20.08
C PRO A 23 1.59 -16.51 19.58
N ARG A 24 1.13 -15.91 18.49
CA ARG A 24 1.73 -14.66 17.97
C ARG A 24 1.67 -13.58 19.04
N LEU A 25 2.77 -12.85 19.18
CA LEU A 25 2.79 -11.60 19.94
C LEU A 25 1.78 -10.61 19.34
N GLU A 26 1.22 -9.77 20.20
CA GLU A 26 0.21 -8.76 19.85
C GLU A 26 0.55 -7.43 20.55
N GLY A 27 -0.13 -6.35 20.14
CA GLY A 27 0.02 -5.05 20.79
C GLY A 27 1.43 -4.48 20.74
N GLU A 28 1.89 -3.95 21.88
CA GLU A 28 3.20 -3.29 21.99
C GLU A 28 4.36 -4.29 22.04
N GLU A 29 4.16 -5.52 22.52
CA GLU A 29 5.20 -6.57 22.49
C GLU A 29 5.57 -6.96 21.06
N TYR A 30 4.58 -7.00 20.15
CA TYR A 30 4.85 -7.18 18.74
C TYR A 30 5.66 -6.02 18.18
N LEU A 31 5.25 -4.78 18.49
CA LEU A 31 5.87 -3.57 17.94
C LEU A 31 7.28 -3.32 18.46
N SER A 32 7.57 -3.66 19.71
CA SER A 32 8.91 -3.50 20.29
C SER A 32 9.94 -4.33 19.53
N ILE A 33 9.58 -5.56 19.11
CA ILE A 33 10.42 -6.41 18.26
C ILE A 33 10.66 -5.76 16.88
N ILE A 34 9.62 -5.17 16.28
CA ILE A 34 9.78 -4.49 14.98
C ILE A 34 10.63 -3.22 15.13
N ASP A 35 10.43 -2.45 16.20
CA ASP A 35 11.21 -1.25 16.51
C ASP A 35 12.70 -1.61 16.66
N GLU A 36 13.01 -2.61 17.49
CA GLU A 36 14.38 -3.09 17.68
C GLU A 36 15.01 -3.55 16.37
N PHE A 37 14.27 -4.30 15.55
CA PHE A 37 14.73 -4.74 14.24
C PHE A 37 15.08 -3.56 13.33
N ILE A 38 14.19 -2.58 13.20
CA ILE A 38 14.40 -1.41 12.33
C ILE A 38 15.59 -0.60 12.82
N GLU A 39 15.70 -0.37 14.13
CA GLU A 39 16.82 0.36 14.72
C GLU A 39 18.15 -0.37 14.51
N ALA A 40 18.20 -1.68 14.70
CA ALA A 40 19.40 -2.48 14.47
C ALA A 40 19.85 -2.44 13.00
N VAL A 41 18.92 -2.63 12.05
CA VAL A 41 19.21 -2.60 10.62
C VAL A 41 19.76 -1.24 10.20
N LEU A 42 19.13 -0.15 10.63
CA LEU A 42 19.51 1.19 10.17
C LEU A 42 20.70 1.76 10.93
N THR A 43 20.98 1.26 12.14
CA THR A 43 22.26 1.54 12.82
C THR A 43 23.41 0.88 12.07
N ARG A 44 23.23 -0.38 11.62
CA ARG A 44 24.29 -1.10 10.89
C ARG A 44 24.44 -0.64 9.44
N TRP A 45 23.33 -0.35 8.78
CA TRP A 45 23.25 0.07 7.38
C TRP A 45 22.31 1.28 7.21
N PRO A 46 22.82 2.51 7.44
CA PRO A 46 21.99 3.73 7.46
C PRO A 46 21.30 4.06 6.13
N LYS A 47 21.74 3.48 5.02
CA LYS A 47 21.19 3.69 3.67
C LYS A 47 20.39 2.50 3.15
N ALA A 48 20.14 1.48 3.98
CA ALA A 48 19.33 0.34 3.57
C ALA A 48 17.90 0.79 3.25
N ILE A 49 17.32 0.19 2.21
CA ILE A 49 15.89 0.30 1.91
C ILE A 49 15.21 -0.90 2.56
N VAL A 50 14.20 -0.64 3.39
CA VAL A 50 13.46 -1.71 4.07
C VAL A 50 12.13 -1.95 3.36
N GLN A 51 11.96 -3.14 2.79
CA GLN A 51 10.68 -3.60 2.24
C GLN A 51 9.99 -4.52 3.25
N PHE A 52 8.74 -4.21 3.60
CA PHE A 52 7.87 -5.08 4.38
C PHE A 52 6.97 -5.89 3.45
N GLU A 53 6.84 -7.18 3.74
CA GLU A 53 6.16 -8.17 2.92
C GLU A 53 5.31 -9.10 3.81
N ASP A 54 4.12 -9.48 3.34
CA ASP A 54 3.25 -10.50 3.95
C ASP A 54 2.86 -10.24 5.41
N PHE A 55 2.81 -8.97 5.81
CA PHE A 55 2.28 -8.59 7.12
C PHE A 55 0.75 -8.66 7.09
N GLN A 56 0.15 -9.15 8.19
CA GLN A 56 -1.30 -9.00 8.37
C GLN A 56 -1.71 -7.54 8.18
N MET A 57 -2.84 -7.31 7.53
CA MET A 57 -3.31 -5.97 7.14
C MET A 57 -3.18 -4.91 8.25
N LYS A 58 -3.60 -5.24 9.49
CA LYS A 58 -3.51 -4.32 10.63
C LYS A 58 -2.06 -3.86 10.89
N TRP A 59 -1.11 -4.77 10.77
CA TRP A 59 0.30 -4.50 11.00
C TRP A 59 0.93 -3.80 9.81
N ALA A 60 0.63 -4.22 8.58
CA ALA A 60 1.10 -3.57 7.36
C ALA A 60 0.83 -2.06 7.38
N PHE A 61 -0.41 -1.65 7.70
CA PHE A 61 -0.75 -0.22 7.80
C PHE A 61 -0.14 0.45 9.04
N LYS A 62 -0.15 -0.21 10.20
CA LYS A 62 0.36 0.39 11.45
C LYS A 62 1.87 0.65 11.36
N THR A 63 2.65 -0.31 10.86
CA THR A 63 4.10 -0.18 10.72
C THR A 63 4.47 0.78 9.59
N LEU A 64 3.77 0.72 8.45
CA LEU A 64 3.99 1.68 7.36
C LEU A 64 3.80 3.12 7.85
N LYS A 65 2.71 3.41 8.59
CA LYS A 65 2.48 4.73 9.18
C LYS A 65 3.58 5.12 10.18
N ARG A 66 4.05 4.16 10.98
CA ARG A 66 5.03 4.40 12.05
C ARG A 66 6.43 4.74 11.52
N TYR A 67 6.88 4.10 10.44
CA TYR A 67 8.28 4.14 10.02
C TYR A 67 8.58 4.98 8.78
N ARG A 68 7.62 5.13 7.86
CA ARG A 68 7.86 5.75 6.53
C ARG A 68 8.35 7.20 6.54
N GLU A 69 8.05 7.96 7.59
CA GLU A 69 8.49 9.36 7.70
C GLU A 69 9.91 9.48 8.25
N ARG A 70 10.37 8.45 8.97
CA ARG A 70 11.68 8.43 9.63
C ARG A 70 12.72 7.68 8.81
N PHE A 71 12.30 6.68 8.02
CA PHE A 71 13.18 5.71 7.39
C PHE A 71 12.79 5.46 5.93
N CYS A 72 13.78 5.12 5.10
CA CYS A 72 13.55 4.73 3.71
C CYS A 72 12.94 3.33 3.66
N MET A 73 11.61 3.25 3.71
CA MET A 73 10.89 1.99 3.75
C MET A 73 9.55 2.05 3.02
N PHE A 74 9.08 0.90 2.57
CA PHE A 74 7.76 0.72 1.97
C PHE A 74 7.20 -0.67 2.28
N ASN A 75 5.91 -0.86 2.04
CA ASN A 75 5.28 -2.19 2.10
C ASN A 75 4.80 -2.58 0.69
N ASP A 76 5.20 -3.74 0.19
CA ASP A 76 4.93 -4.14 -1.19
C ASP A 76 3.46 -4.52 -1.41
N ASP A 77 2.86 -5.22 -0.44
CA ASP A 77 1.44 -5.57 -0.48
C ASP A 77 0.52 -4.34 -0.64
N VAL A 78 0.88 -3.24 0.01
CA VAL A 78 0.12 -1.98 -0.02
C VAL A 78 0.57 -1.08 -1.18
N GLN A 79 1.86 -0.81 -1.32
CA GLN A 79 2.37 0.23 -2.23
C GLN A 79 2.87 -0.35 -3.56
N GLY A 80 3.53 -1.51 -3.54
CA GLY A 80 4.00 -2.19 -4.75
C GLY A 80 2.84 -2.65 -5.62
N THR A 81 1.90 -3.40 -5.02
CA THR A 81 0.66 -3.85 -5.67
C THR A 81 -0.16 -2.66 -6.21
N ALA A 82 -0.25 -1.57 -5.44
CA ALA A 82 -0.93 -0.37 -5.88
C ALA A 82 -0.27 0.28 -7.11
N GLY A 83 1.06 0.34 -7.14
CA GLY A 83 1.83 0.89 -8.25
C GLY A 83 1.57 0.16 -9.56
N VAL A 84 1.69 -1.17 -9.55
CA VAL A 84 1.46 -1.99 -10.75
C VAL A 84 -0.01 -1.95 -11.19
N ALA A 85 -0.96 -1.96 -10.25
CA ALA A 85 -2.38 -1.86 -10.58
C ALA A 85 -2.73 -0.52 -11.22
N LEU A 86 -2.23 0.60 -10.66
CA LEU A 86 -2.45 1.92 -11.24
C LEU A 86 -1.83 2.03 -12.63
N ALA A 87 -0.62 1.50 -12.84
CA ALA A 87 -0.01 1.47 -14.16
C ALA A 87 -0.88 0.72 -15.18
N GLY A 88 -1.45 -0.43 -14.80
CA GLY A 88 -2.38 -1.19 -15.64
C GLY A 88 -3.68 -0.43 -15.95
N LEU A 89 -4.25 0.26 -14.95
CA LEU A 89 -5.45 1.09 -15.12
C LEU A 89 -5.21 2.23 -16.12
N LEU A 90 -4.12 3.00 -15.95
CA LEU A 90 -3.76 4.08 -16.86
C LEU A 90 -3.41 3.57 -18.26
N GLY A 91 -2.72 2.43 -18.34
CA GLY A 91 -2.46 1.74 -19.61
C GLY A 91 -3.74 1.35 -20.35
N THR A 92 -4.78 0.94 -19.62
CA THR A 92 -6.09 0.60 -20.20
C THR A 92 -6.76 1.81 -20.83
N VAL A 93 -6.70 2.98 -20.20
CA VAL A 93 -7.24 4.24 -20.77
C VAL A 93 -6.56 4.56 -22.10
N ARG A 94 -5.23 4.44 -22.16
CA ARG A 94 -4.45 4.65 -23.39
C ARG A 94 -4.78 3.61 -24.46
N ALA A 95 -4.94 2.34 -24.08
CA ALA A 95 -5.28 1.25 -25.00
C ALA A 95 -6.67 1.45 -25.65
N GLN A 96 -7.57 2.17 -25.00
CA GLN A 96 -8.86 2.59 -25.57
C GLN A 96 -8.75 3.79 -26.52
N GLY A 97 -7.55 4.34 -26.74
CA GLY A 97 -7.34 5.55 -27.55
C GLY A 97 -7.81 6.84 -26.88
N ARG A 98 -8.02 6.83 -25.55
CA ARG A 98 -8.51 7.98 -24.77
C ARG A 98 -7.33 8.73 -24.14
N SER A 99 -7.51 10.04 -23.89
CA SER A 99 -6.55 10.83 -23.09
C SER A 99 -6.54 10.31 -21.65
N LEU A 100 -5.39 10.43 -20.98
CA LEU A 100 -5.29 10.16 -19.53
C LEU A 100 -6.19 11.08 -18.69
N ASP A 101 -6.55 12.26 -19.23
CA ASP A 101 -7.52 13.18 -18.62
C ASP A 101 -8.93 12.57 -18.47
N ASP A 102 -9.19 11.45 -19.15
CA ASP A 102 -10.44 10.70 -19.03
C ASP A 102 -10.41 9.67 -17.89
N PHE A 103 -9.25 9.38 -17.30
CA PHE A 103 -9.13 8.47 -16.15
C PHE A 103 -10.06 8.86 -14.98
N PRO A 104 -10.17 10.15 -14.57
CA PRO A 104 -11.12 10.59 -13.55
C PRO A 104 -12.59 10.23 -13.80
N ASN A 105 -13.00 10.01 -15.06
CA ASN A 105 -14.38 9.68 -15.43
C ASN A 105 -14.69 8.17 -15.31
N HIS A 106 -13.68 7.33 -15.08
CA HIS A 106 -13.87 5.89 -14.97
C HIS A 106 -14.42 5.51 -13.61
N LYS A 107 -15.45 4.66 -13.61
CA LYS A 107 -15.97 4.04 -12.38
C LYS A 107 -15.18 2.77 -12.08
N ILE A 108 -14.53 2.73 -10.92
CA ILE A 108 -13.64 1.64 -10.51
C ILE A 108 -14.23 0.99 -9.26
N VAL A 109 -14.42 -0.33 -9.34
CA VAL A 109 -14.86 -1.16 -8.21
C VAL A 109 -13.72 -2.09 -7.82
N VAL A 110 -13.23 -1.95 -6.60
CA VAL A 110 -12.21 -2.82 -6.01
C VAL A 110 -12.91 -3.92 -5.20
N VAL A 111 -12.59 -5.18 -5.49
CA VAL A 111 -13.13 -6.34 -4.78
C VAL A 111 -12.06 -6.89 -3.84
N GLY A 112 -12.31 -6.77 -2.53
CA GLY A 112 -11.41 -7.15 -1.44
C GLY A 112 -10.88 -5.94 -0.69
N ALA A 113 -11.24 -5.82 0.60
CA ALA A 113 -10.80 -4.72 1.48
C ALA A 113 -9.54 -5.06 2.31
N GLY A 114 -8.62 -5.81 1.71
CA GLY A 114 -7.30 -6.13 2.29
C GLY A 114 -6.27 -5.02 2.07
N SER A 115 -5.01 -5.26 2.47
CA SER A 115 -3.88 -4.36 2.24
C SER A 115 -3.75 -3.93 0.77
N ALA A 116 -3.77 -4.90 -0.14
CA ALA A 116 -3.69 -4.67 -1.59
C ALA A 116 -4.85 -3.81 -2.11
N GLY A 117 -6.10 -4.22 -1.87
CA GLY A 117 -7.27 -3.50 -2.38
C GLY A 117 -7.37 -2.06 -1.87
N LEU A 118 -7.08 -1.86 -0.57
CA LEU A 118 -7.01 -0.52 0.01
C LEU A 118 -5.85 0.32 -0.56
N GLY A 119 -4.70 -0.31 -0.80
CA GLY A 119 -3.55 0.32 -1.45
C GLY A 119 -3.88 0.82 -2.86
N VAL A 120 -4.43 -0.06 -3.70
CA VAL A 120 -4.85 0.25 -5.08
C VAL A 120 -5.88 1.39 -5.08
N LEU A 121 -6.91 1.29 -4.24
CA LEU A 121 -7.97 2.30 -4.12
C LEU A 121 -7.38 3.66 -3.73
N SER A 122 -6.50 3.68 -2.71
CA SER A 122 -5.86 4.91 -2.24
C SER A 122 -5.01 5.56 -3.33
N MET A 123 -4.20 4.76 -4.03
CA MET A 123 -3.29 5.27 -5.06
C MET A 123 -4.05 5.78 -6.28
N ALA A 124 -5.13 5.11 -6.69
CA ALA A 124 -5.95 5.55 -7.81
C ALA A 124 -6.72 6.84 -7.48
N ILE A 125 -7.27 6.98 -6.26
CA ILE A 125 -7.86 8.23 -5.78
C ILE A 125 -6.83 9.36 -5.80
N GLN A 126 -5.62 9.12 -5.28
CA GLN A 126 -4.54 10.12 -5.29
C GLN A 126 -4.14 10.54 -6.70
N ALA A 127 -4.11 9.60 -7.65
CA ALA A 127 -3.84 9.89 -9.06
C ALA A 127 -4.91 10.83 -9.64
N VAL A 128 -6.20 10.56 -9.39
CA VAL A 128 -7.30 11.44 -9.80
C VAL A 128 -7.18 12.83 -9.16
N VAL A 129 -6.94 12.92 -7.85
CA VAL A 129 -6.75 14.22 -7.18
C VAL A 129 -5.58 15.00 -7.78
N ARG A 130 -4.49 14.31 -8.14
CA ARG A 130 -3.32 14.95 -8.77
C ARG A 130 -3.61 15.43 -10.20
N MET A 131 -4.47 14.72 -10.95
CA MET A 131 -4.86 15.09 -12.31
C MET A 131 -5.88 16.23 -12.34
N THR A 132 -6.86 16.23 -11.43
CA THR A 132 -8.00 17.17 -11.47
C THR A 132 -7.84 18.34 -10.52
N GLY A 133 -6.96 18.23 -9.51
CA GLY A 133 -6.92 19.16 -8.38
C GLY A 133 -8.15 19.08 -7.46
N ASN A 134 -9.05 18.12 -7.67
CA ASN A 134 -10.33 18.04 -6.95
C ASN A 134 -10.54 16.63 -6.35
N ALA A 135 -10.56 16.57 -5.01
CA ALA A 135 -10.78 15.34 -4.24
C ALA A 135 -12.23 14.81 -4.29
N GLU A 136 -13.21 15.66 -4.56
CA GLU A 136 -14.63 15.32 -4.62
C GLU A 136 -14.98 14.57 -5.91
N ILE A 137 -14.26 14.81 -7.01
CA ILE A 137 -14.42 14.01 -8.23
C ILE A 137 -13.93 12.57 -7.98
N ALA A 138 -12.82 12.41 -7.25
CA ALA A 138 -12.30 11.11 -6.86
C ALA A 138 -13.22 10.34 -5.88
N ALA A 139 -14.11 11.04 -5.17
CA ALA A 139 -15.04 10.44 -4.23
C ALA A 139 -16.14 9.59 -4.89
N GLN A 140 -16.61 10.04 -6.05
CA GLN A 140 -17.88 9.57 -6.61
C GLN A 140 -17.72 8.35 -7.51
N ASN A 141 -16.50 8.09 -7.98
CA ASN A 141 -16.22 7.10 -9.00
C ASN A 141 -15.47 5.85 -8.49
N PHE A 142 -15.17 5.77 -7.20
CA PHE A 142 -14.39 4.68 -6.61
C PHE A 142 -15.18 3.95 -5.54
N PHE A 143 -15.24 2.62 -5.65
CA PHE A 143 -16.03 1.75 -4.78
C PHE A 143 -15.19 0.60 -4.25
N LEU A 144 -15.45 0.20 -3.00
CA LEU A 144 -14.81 -0.97 -2.36
C LEU A 144 -15.88 -1.96 -1.92
N LEU A 145 -15.71 -3.22 -2.30
CA LEU A 145 -16.57 -4.34 -1.92
C LEU A 145 -15.76 -5.35 -1.09
N ASN A 146 -16.33 -5.88 -0.02
CA ASN A 146 -15.73 -6.93 0.78
C ASN A 146 -16.71 -8.10 0.97
N LYS A 147 -16.21 -9.23 1.50
CA LYS A 147 -16.97 -10.48 1.74
C LYS A 147 -18.32 -10.28 2.44
N ASP A 148 -18.38 -9.29 3.33
CA ASP A 148 -19.60 -8.81 3.94
C ASP A 148 -20.05 -7.65 3.05
N VAL A 149 -21.05 -7.87 2.19
CA VAL A 149 -21.47 -6.96 1.10
C VAL A 149 -21.93 -5.60 1.65
N GLN A 150 -20.99 -4.78 2.07
CA GLN A 150 -21.19 -3.46 2.59
C GLN A 150 -20.57 -2.49 1.59
N PHE A 151 -21.43 -1.85 0.80
CA PHE A 151 -21.04 -0.72 -0.03
C PHE A 151 -20.50 0.38 0.89
N CYS A 152 -19.18 0.49 0.98
CA CYS A 152 -18.53 1.58 1.69
C CYS A 152 -18.45 2.82 0.78
N THR A 153 -19.61 3.41 0.44
CA THR A 153 -19.64 4.77 -0.16
C THR A 153 -19.40 5.86 0.90
N SER A 154 -19.64 5.54 2.18
CA SER A 154 -19.54 6.45 3.33
C SER A 154 -18.21 6.39 4.08
N PHE A 155 -17.28 5.52 3.69
CA PHE A 155 -15.92 5.47 4.28
C PHE A 155 -15.02 6.61 3.80
N LEU A 156 -15.56 7.52 2.99
CA LEU A 156 -14.80 8.56 2.34
C LEU A 156 -14.50 9.77 3.24
N ALA A 157 -15.40 10.10 4.18
CA ALA A 157 -15.17 11.21 5.12
C ALA A 157 -14.01 10.93 6.10
N PHE A 158 -13.81 9.66 6.48
CA PHE A 158 -12.67 9.23 7.30
C PHE A 158 -11.38 9.08 6.47
N PHE A 159 -11.52 8.77 5.18
CA PHE A 159 -10.38 8.59 4.27
C PHE A 159 -9.81 9.91 3.74
N ILE A 160 -10.61 10.97 3.59
CA ILE A 160 -10.11 12.30 3.20
C ILE A 160 -9.06 12.82 4.21
N LEU A 161 -9.27 12.60 5.51
CA LEU A 161 -8.29 12.95 6.55
C LEU A 161 -7.02 12.06 6.50
N PHE A 162 -7.16 10.78 6.13
CA PHE A 162 -6.03 9.86 5.97
C PHE A 162 -5.22 10.17 4.70
N VAL A 163 -5.88 10.49 3.58
CA VAL A 163 -5.26 10.88 2.31
C VAL A 163 -4.57 12.24 2.42
N GLN A 164 -5.12 13.21 3.15
CA GLN A 164 -4.43 14.48 3.43
C GLN A 164 -3.10 14.29 4.18
N SER A 165 -3.02 13.32 5.10
CA SER A 165 -1.77 12.95 5.77
C SER A 165 -0.77 12.27 4.82
N LEU A 166 -1.23 11.56 3.79
CA LEU A 166 -0.39 10.87 2.79
C LEU A 166 0.14 11.79 1.68
N LEU A 167 -0.55 12.90 1.38
CA LEU A 167 -0.17 13.86 0.33
C LEU A 167 1.19 14.54 0.59
N CYS A 168 1.67 14.56 1.84
CA CYS A 168 2.95 15.19 2.19
C CYS A 168 4.20 14.37 1.79
N SER A 169 4.08 13.08 1.45
CA SER A 169 5.22 12.15 1.44
C SER A 169 5.64 11.52 0.10
N PHE A 170 5.07 11.92 -1.05
CA PHE A 170 5.27 11.18 -2.32
C PHE A 170 6.13 11.88 -3.39
N ARG A 171 7.03 12.79 -3.00
CA ARG A 171 7.87 13.54 -3.96
C ARG A 171 8.93 12.68 -4.70
N TYR A 172 9.17 11.42 -4.30
CA TYR A 172 10.28 10.61 -4.83
C TYR A 172 9.92 9.37 -5.67
N VAL A 173 8.77 8.72 -5.45
CA VAL A 173 8.48 7.42 -6.12
C VAL A 173 7.96 7.59 -7.55
N MET A 174 7.40 8.75 -7.89
CA MET A 174 6.81 8.98 -9.23
C MET A 174 7.71 9.76 -10.19
N SER A 175 8.81 10.34 -9.71
CA SER A 175 9.83 10.94 -10.59
C SER A 175 10.56 9.91 -11.44
N PHE A 176 10.51 8.62 -11.08
CA PHE A 176 11.08 7.53 -11.86
C PHE A 176 10.13 7.00 -12.95
N LEU A 177 8.82 7.19 -12.79
CA LEU A 177 7.79 6.68 -13.71
C LEU A 177 7.27 7.75 -14.68
N LEU A 178 7.43 9.04 -14.37
CA LEU A 178 6.98 10.16 -15.20
C LEU A 178 8.10 11.01 -15.80
N CYS A 179 9.37 10.62 -15.63
CA CYS A 179 10.52 11.29 -16.24
C CYS A 179 11.14 10.36 -17.28
N ASN A 180 10.42 10.14 -18.38
CA ASN A 180 10.92 9.60 -19.65
C ASN A 180 10.02 10.14 -20.79
N GLU A 181 9.78 11.44 -20.78
CA GLU A 181 9.67 12.15 -22.05
C GLU A 181 11.10 12.60 -22.37
N ASP A 182 11.60 12.23 -23.55
CA ASP A 182 12.97 12.47 -24.07
C ASP A 182 14.03 11.37 -23.86
N VAL A 183 13.67 10.09 -24.09
CA VAL A 183 14.67 9.09 -24.51
C VAL A 183 14.29 8.51 -25.86
N ASP A 184 14.85 9.13 -26.90
CA ASP A 184 14.84 8.68 -28.28
C ASP A 184 15.64 7.36 -28.38
N PHE A 185 14.95 6.23 -28.52
CA PHE A 185 15.56 4.93 -28.84
C PHE A 185 15.33 4.59 -30.32
N MET A 186 15.98 5.37 -31.21
CA MET A 186 16.37 4.93 -32.55
C MET A 186 17.63 5.69 -32.97
N ASN A 187 18.78 5.17 -32.56
CA ASN A 187 20.03 5.01 -33.33
C ASN A 187 21.10 4.34 -32.46
#